data_AF-A0A3D2MY01-F1
#
_entry.id   AF-A0A3D2MY01-F1
#
_cell.length_a   1.000
_cell.length_b   1.000
_cell.length_c   1.000
_cell.angle_alpha   90.00
_cell.angle_beta   90.00
_cell.angle_gamma   90.00
#
_symmetry.space_group_name_H-M   'P 1'
#
loop_
_entity.id
_entity.type
_entity.pdbx_description
1 polymer ?
#
loop_
_entity_poly.entity_id
_entity_poly.type
_entity_poly.pdbx_seq_one_letter_code
_entity_poly.pdbx_strand_id
1 'polypeptide(L)'
;MRFFRLVILACAVSGTIVACGSGESNVESGNRLGYLHYGNGAEPQGLDPHVVTGVPENHIVRALFEGLAVKNPKTLEPEPGVAERWDISDDGTVYTFHLNPQARWSNGETMTASDYVWSWHRALHPDTGSLYAYMLYPVVNAEAYSKREITDFDAVGVKALDDQTLQVTLNASTPYFLQLMDHYSTFAVHPETVLTHGKMTDRFTPWTRVGSIVSNGPFT
;
A
#
# COMPACT_ATOMS: atom_id res chain seq x y z
N MET A 1 8.81 57.45 44.14
CA MET A 1 7.97 57.10 42.96
C MET A 1 8.75 56.88 41.66
N ARG A 2 9.91 57.53 41.41
CA ARG A 2 10.71 57.31 40.17
C ARG A 2 11.47 55.97 40.13
N PHE A 3 11.95 55.48 41.27
CA PHE A 3 12.65 54.18 41.37
C PHE A 3 11.73 52.97 41.06
N PHE A 4 10.47 53.05 41.50
CA PHE A 4 9.49 51.97 41.28
C PHE A 4 9.06 51.86 39.80
N ARG A 5 9.08 52.96 39.05
CA ARG A 5 8.79 52.97 37.60
C ARG A 5 9.94 52.40 36.76
N LEU A 6 11.20 52.52 37.20
CA LEU A 6 12.36 51.95 36.50
C LEU A 6 12.44 50.43 36.65
N VAL A 7 12.07 49.88 37.81
CA VAL A 7 12.08 48.42 38.07
C VAL A 7 10.97 47.71 37.27
N ILE A 8 9.80 48.32 37.14
CA ILE A 8 8.69 47.76 36.35
C ILE A 8 9.04 47.74 34.85
N LEU A 9 9.75 48.76 34.35
CA LEU A 9 10.18 48.81 32.95
C LEU A 9 11.30 47.78 32.65
N ALA A 10 12.22 47.54 33.60
CA ALA A 10 13.25 46.51 33.47
C ALA A 10 12.68 45.08 33.47
N CYS A 11 11.69 44.78 34.32
CA CYS A 11 11.01 43.49 34.31
C CYS A 11 10.16 43.25 33.05
N ALA A 12 9.57 44.31 32.48
CA ALA A 12 8.80 44.22 31.23
C ALA A 12 9.70 43.92 30.01
N VAL A 13 10.93 44.42 29.99
CA VAL A 13 11.90 44.15 28.92
C VAL A 13 12.57 42.77 29.07
N SER A 14 12.74 42.25 30.29
CA SER A 14 13.21 40.88 30.50
C SER A 14 12.17 39.80 30.14
N GLY A 15 10.87 40.12 30.23
CA GLY A 15 9.79 39.20 29.82
C GLY A 15 9.67 39.00 28.31
N THR A 16 10.16 39.93 27.50
CA THR A 16 10.09 39.85 26.02
C THR A 16 11.24 39.06 25.39
N ILE A 17 12.29 38.72 26.12
CA ILE A 17 13.47 37.99 25.59
C ILE A 17 13.29 36.46 25.71
N VAL A 18 12.41 35.98 26.60
CA VAL A 18 12.15 34.54 26.80
C VAL A 18 11.27 33.94 25.68
N ALA A 19 10.63 34.78 24.85
CA ALA A 19 9.82 34.32 23.73
C ALA A 19 10.65 33.85 22.50
N CYS A 20 11.98 33.98 22.54
CA CYS A 20 12.90 33.50 21.50
C CYS A 20 13.70 32.26 21.94
N GLY A 21 13.22 31.52 22.94
CA GLY A 21 13.73 30.17 23.20
C GLY A 21 13.32 29.27 22.03
N SER A 22 14.30 28.71 21.32
CA SER A 22 14.08 27.70 20.28
C SER A 22 13.17 26.59 20.84
N GLY A 23 11.92 26.55 20.38
CA GLY A 23 11.03 25.44 20.69
C GLY A 23 11.67 24.13 20.26
N GLU A 24 11.35 23.04 20.97
CA GLU A 24 11.81 21.69 20.61
C GLU A 24 11.47 21.42 19.14
N SER A 25 12.47 21.00 18.36
CA SER A 25 12.27 20.68 16.95
C SER A 25 11.47 19.39 16.80
N ASN A 26 10.79 19.22 15.65
CA ASN A 26 10.12 17.96 15.30
C ASN A 26 11.07 16.74 15.36
N VAL A 27 12.37 16.95 15.12
CA VAL A 27 13.38 15.88 15.20
C VAL A 27 13.61 15.46 16.66
N GLU A 28 13.77 16.42 17.56
CA GLU A 28 14.00 16.16 18.98
C GLU A 28 12.76 15.52 19.63
N SER A 29 11.58 16.09 19.38
CA SER A 29 10.32 15.52 19.88
C SER A 29 10.06 14.14 19.28
N GLY A 30 10.32 13.98 17.97
CA GLY A 30 10.15 12.71 17.26
C GLY A 30 11.03 11.60 17.82
N ASN A 31 12.32 11.86 18.01
CA ASN A 31 13.26 10.89 18.61
C ASN A 31 12.85 10.49 20.03
N ARG A 32 12.33 11.42 20.82
CA ARG A 32 11.93 11.19 22.21
C ARG A 32 10.59 10.46 22.34
N LEU A 33 9.63 10.75 21.46
CA LEU A 33 8.27 10.20 21.52
C LEU A 33 8.06 8.98 20.62
N GLY A 34 9.02 8.66 19.75
CA GLY A 34 8.88 7.61 18.74
C GLY A 34 8.00 8.01 17.56
N TYR A 35 7.99 9.30 17.20
CA TYR A 35 7.23 9.81 16.06
C TYR A 35 8.13 10.11 14.88
N LEU A 36 7.77 9.57 13.72
CA LEU A 36 8.35 9.96 12.45
C LEU A 36 7.55 11.11 11.85
N HIS A 37 8.13 12.31 11.83
CA HIS A 37 7.58 13.43 11.08
C HIS A 37 8.02 13.32 9.61
N TYR A 38 7.09 12.96 8.72
CA TYR A 38 7.38 12.70 7.32
C TYR A 38 6.79 13.80 6.41
N GLY A 39 7.63 14.42 5.59
CA GLY A 39 7.19 15.39 4.58
C GLY A 39 6.75 14.70 3.30
N ASN A 40 5.45 14.50 3.10
CA ASN A 40 4.94 13.73 1.96
C ASN A 40 5.06 14.44 0.59
N GLY A 41 5.30 15.75 0.59
CA GLY A 41 5.33 16.55 -0.63
C GLY A 41 3.94 17.01 -1.04
N ALA A 42 3.47 16.60 -2.23
CA ALA A 42 2.16 16.99 -2.76
C ALA A 42 1.01 16.24 -2.06
N GLU A 43 -0.20 16.80 -2.18
CA GLU A 43 -1.43 16.16 -1.68
C GLU A 43 -1.73 14.88 -2.49
N PRO A 44 -1.96 13.73 -1.82
CA PRO A 44 -2.45 12.51 -2.45
C PRO A 44 -3.77 12.70 -3.19
N GLN A 45 -3.90 12.20 -4.42
CA GLN A 45 -5.18 12.18 -5.16
C GLN A 45 -6.17 11.13 -4.64
N GLY A 46 -5.68 10.17 -3.84
CA GLY A 46 -6.44 9.07 -3.25
C GLY A 46 -5.47 8.08 -2.60
N LEU A 47 -6.00 6.97 -2.09
CA LEU A 47 -5.20 5.89 -1.47
C LEU A 47 -5.60 4.50 -1.98
N ASP A 48 -6.34 4.43 -3.08
CA ASP A 48 -6.77 3.18 -3.69
C ASP A 48 -5.63 2.62 -4.55
N PRO A 49 -5.02 1.46 -4.19
CA PRO A 49 -3.84 0.94 -4.88
C PRO A 49 -4.05 0.63 -6.36
N HIS A 50 -5.30 0.42 -6.81
CA HIS A 50 -5.60 0.15 -8.23
C HIS A 50 -6.01 1.41 -9.02
N VAL A 51 -6.02 2.59 -8.40
CA VAL A 51 -6.44 3.84 -9.04
C VAL A 51 -5.33 4.90 -9.03
N VAL A 52 -4.58 5.01 -7.94
CA VAL A 52 -3.53 6.04 -7.79
C VAL A 52 -2.32 5.74 -8.67
N THR A 53 -1.56 6.79 -9.00
CA THR A 53 -0.36 6.63 -9.84
C THR A 53 0.89 7.37 -9.37
N GLY A 54 0.79 8.21 -8.35
CA GLY A 54 1.87 9.10 -7.97
C GLY A 54 2.79 8.55 -6.88
N VAL A 55 3.95 9.20 -6.74
CA VAL A 55 4.91 8.95 -5.66
C VAL A 55 4.36 9.40 -4.28
N PRO A 56 3.64 10.54 -4.14
CA PRO A 56 3.06 10.93 -2.85
C PRO A 56 2.09 9.90 -2.27
N GLU A 57 1.30 9.24 -3.12
CA GLU A 57 0.40 8.17 -2.71
C GLU A 57 1.17 6.91 -2.35
N ASN A 58 2.19 6.54 -3.15
CA ASN A 58 3.03 5.36 -2.91
C ASN A 58 3.61 5.36 -1.48
N HIS A 59 4.14 6.49 -1.01
CA HIS A 59 4.69 6.60 0.35
C HIS A 59 3.69 6.21 1.44
N ILE A 60 2.42 6.59 1.27
CA ILE A 60 1.36 6.31 2.23
C ILE A 60 0.83 4.88 2.04
N VAL A 61 0.58 4.48 0.79
CA VAL A 61 0.03 3.15 0.47
C VAL A 61 0.96 2.04 0.94
N ARG A 62 2.30 2.18 0.81
CA ARG A 62 3.25 1.18 1.33
C ARG A 62 3.37 1.15 2.85
N ALA A 63 2.85 2.16 3.55
CA ALA A 63 2.72 2.13 5.01
C ALA A 63 1.40 1.45 5.44
N LEU A 64 0.33 1.62 4.64
CA LEU A 64 -1.00 1.10 4.93
C LEU A 64 -1.22 -0.33 4.42
N PHE A 65 -0.54 -0.74 3.37
CA PHE A 65 -0.72 -2.04 2.69
C PHE A 65 0.60 -2.76 2.51
N GLU A 66 0.54 -4.09 2.47
CA GLU A 66 1.67 -4.98 2.23
C GLU A 66 1.38 -5.91 1.04
N GLY A 67 2.37 -6.07 0.16
CA GLY A 67 2.29 -6.95 -1.01
C GLY A 67 2.62 -8.41 -0.70
N LEU A 68 2.57 -9.28 -1.71
CA LEU A 68 3.01 -10.68 -1.56
C LEU A 68 4.50 -10.76 -1.18
N ALA A 69 5.31 -9.86 -1.74
CA ALA A 69 6.70 -9.68 -1.38
C ALA A 69 6.96 -8.20 -1.06
N VAL A 70 7.98 -7.95 -0.25
CA VAL A 70 8.51 -6.61 0.04
C VAL A 70 9.93 -6.50 -0.48
N LYS A 71 10.48 -5.29 -0.46
CA LYS A 71 11.85 -5.03 -0.93
C LYS A 71 12.81 -4.85 0.24
N ASN A 72 13.90 -5.62 0.25
CA ASN A 72 14.98 -5.42 1.22
C ASN A 72 15.52 -3.98 1.10
N PRO A 73 15.63 -3.22 2.21
CA PRO A 73 16.02 -1.81 2.17
C PRO A 73 17.50 -1.57 1.79
N LYS A 74 18.32 -2.63 1.72
CA LYS A 74 19.75 -2.57 1.37
C LYS A 74 20.06 -3.24 0.04
N THR A 75 19.62 -4.48 -0.15
CA THR A 75 19.93 -5.27 -1.37
C THR A 75 18.93 -5.04 -2.49
N LEU A 76 17.75 -4.51 -2.18
CA LEU A 76 16.61 -4.37 -3.08
C LEU A 76 16.05 -5.70 -3.60
N GLU A 77 16.49 -6.82 -3.04
CA GLU A 77 15.98 -8.15 -3.37
C GLU A 77 14.57 -8.34 -2.78
N PRO A 78 13.72 -9.16 -3.43
CA PRO A 78 12.42 -9.55 -2.86
C PRO A 78 12.59 -10.33 -1.56
N GLU A 79 11.84 -9.95 -0.54
CA GLU A 79 11.73 -10.62 0.75
C GLU A 79 10.26 -10.98 1.04
N PRO A 80 9.99 -11.93 1.94
CA PRO A 80 8.63 -12.27 2.38
C PRO A 80 7.83 -11.03 2.81
N GLY A 81 6.62 -10.89 2.27
CA GLY A 81 5.59 -9.95 2.74
C GLY A 81 4.42 -10.74 3.31
N VAL A 82 3.23 -10.57 2.71
CA VAL A 82 2.06 -11.41 3.02
C VAL A 82 2.32 -12.88 2.66
N ALA A 83 3.09 -13.15 1.59
CA ALA A 83 3.60 -14.49 1.34
C ALA A 83 4.85 -14.75 2.19
N GLU A 84 4.82 -15.79 3.01
CA GLU A 84 5.97 -16.19 3.83
C GLU A 84 7.06 -16.87 3.00
N ARG A 85 6.69 -17.47 1.87
CA ARG A 85 7.59 -18.07 0.88
C ARG A 85 6.89 -18.24 -0.47
N TRP A 86 7.66 -18.60 -1.49
CA TRP A 86 7.16 -18.97 -2.80
C TRP A 86 8.01 -20.05 -3.44
N ASP A 87 7.37 -20.86 -4.29
CA ASP A 87 8.02 -21.84 -5.15
C ASP A 87 7.95 -21.38 -6.61
N ILE A 88 9.00 -21.62 -7.39
CA ILE A 88 9.07 -21.30 -8.82
C ILE A 88 9.31 -22.60 -9.59
N SER A 89 8.52 -22.85 -10.64
CA SER A 89 8.72 -24.01 -11.52
C SER A 89 10.08 -23.96 -12.24
N ASP A 90 10.56 -25.12 -12.69
CA ASP A 90 11.84 -25.26 -13.39
C ASP A 90 11.97 -24.36 -14.64
N ASP A 91 10.85 -24.13 -15.34
CA ASP A 91 10.79 -23.25 -16.51
C ASP A 91 10.57 -21.76 -16.17
N GLY A 92 10.40 -21.44 -14.88
CA GLY A 92 10.20 -20.08 -14.39
C GLY A 92 8.85 -19.45 -14.72
N THR A 93 7.85 -20.25 -15.10
CA THR A 93 6.54 -19.75 -15.54
C THR A 93 5.43 -19.90 -14.51
N VAL A 94 5.58 -20.76 -13.50
CA VAL A 94 4.59 -20.95 -12.44
C VAL A 94 5.19 -20.52 -11.10
N TYR A 95 4.52 -19.56 -10.46
CA TYR A 95 4.84 -19.09 -9.11
C TYR A 95 3.74 -19.56 -8.16
N THR A 96 4.12 -20.21 -7.07
CA THR A 96 3.19 -20.61 -6.01
C THR A 96 3.55 -19.87 -4.73
N PHE A 97 2.76 -18.88 -4.36
CA PHE A 97 2.93 -18.11 -3.13
C PHE A 97 2.18 -18.80 -1.99
N HIS A 98 2.87 -18.97 -0.86
CA HIS A 98 2.31 -19.51 0.37
C HIS A 98 2.12 -18.33 1.33
N LEU A 99 0.86 -17.99 1.61
CA LEU A 99 0.49 -16.87 2.46
C LEU A 99 0.77 -17.21 3.93
N ASN A 100 1.21 -16.22 4.68
CA ASN A 100 1.37 -16.34 6.12
C ASN A 100 -0.01 -16.61 6.77
N PRO A 101 -0.20 -17.71 7.52
CA PRO A 101 -1.49 -18.04 8.15
C PRO A 101 -1.93 -17.01 9.20
N GLN A 102 -1.01 -16.16 9.67
CA GLN A 102 -1.26 -15.06 10.60
C GLN A 102 -1.48 -13.72 9.89
N ALA A 103 -1.47 -13.65 8.56
CA ALA A 103 -1.79 -12.42 7.82
C ALA A 103 -3.23 -11.99 8.12
N ARG A 104 -3.41 -10.72 8.48
CA ARG A 104 -4.69 -10.13 8.85
C ARG A 104 -4.92 -8.81 8.14
N TRP A 105 -6.17 -8.58 7.79
CA TRP A 105 -6.70 -7.26 7.54
C TRP A 105 -6.82 -6.48 8.86
N SER A 106 -6.83 -5.15 8.80
CA SER A 106 -6.87 -4.27 9.97
C SER A 106 -8.19 -4.36 10.76
N ASN A 107 -9.25 -4.92 10.16
CA ASN A 107 -10.50 -5.29 10.84
C ASN A 107 -10.41 -6.63 11.61
N GLY A 108 -9.27 -7.33 11.54
CA GLY A 108 -9.01 -8.60 12.22
C GLY A 108 -9.35 -9.85 11.39
N GLU A 109 -9.88 -9.69 10.18
CA GLU A 109 -10.18 -10.81 9.29
C GLU A 109 -8.90 -11.44 8.74
N THR A 110 -8.95 -12.75 8.48
CA THR A 110 -7.84 -13.49 7.88
C THR A 110 -7.72 -13.15 6.41
N MET A 111 -6.51 -12.81 5.97
CA MET A 111 -6.22 -12.65 4.54
C MET A 111 -6.16 -14.02 3.86
N THR A 112 -6.70 -14.11 2.65
CA THR A 112 -6.71 -15.34 1.86
C THR A 112 -6.16 -15.13 0.45
N ALA A 113 -5.79 -16.23 -0.23
CA ALA A 113 -5.40 -16.19 -1.64
C ALA A 113 -6.52 -15.66 -2.54
N SER A 114 -7.79 -15.88 -2.16
CA SER A 114 -8.96 -15.35 -2.86
C SER A 114 -9.00 -13.82 -2.86
N ASP A 115 -8.45 -13.15 -1.83
CA ASP A 115 -8.37 -11.68 -1.80
C ASP A 115 -7.46 -11.16 -2.92
N TYR A 116 -6.37 -11.86 -3.22
CA TYR A 116 -5.48 -11.53 -4.34
C TYR A 116 -6.13 -11.80 -5.69
N VAL A 117 -6.82 -12.94 -5.85
CA VAL A 117 -7.57 -13.24 -7.08
C VAL A 117 -8.60 -12.14 -7.36
N TRP A 118 -9.39 -11.77 -6.34
CA TRP A 118 -10.39 -10.70 -6.45
C TRP A 118 -9.74 -9.33 -6.75
N SER A 119 -8.64 -9.02 -6.08
CA SER A 119 -7.94 -7.74 -6.25
C SER A 119 -7.30 -7.61 -7.62
N TRP A 120 -6.72 -8.70 -8.16
CA TRP A 120 -6.15 -8.69 -9.50
C TRP A 120 -7.23 -8.69 -10.57
N HIS A 121 -8.39 -9.32 -10.32
CA HIS A 121 -9.58 -9.14 -11.14
C HIS A 121 -9.94 -7.66 -11.23
N ARG A 122 -10.08 -6.99 -10.09
CA ARG A 122 -10.37 -5.57 -10.03
C ARG A 122 -9.31 -4.73 -10.75
N ALA A 123 -8.02 -4.97 -10.48
CA ALA A 123 -6.92 -4.21 -11.06
C ALA A 123 -6.83 -4.36 -12.60
N LEU A 124 -7.18 -5.54 -13.12
CA LEU A 124 -7.20 -5.83 -14.55
C LEU A 124 -8.54 -5.50 -15.22
N HIS A 125 -9.62 -5.29 -14.45
CA HIS A 125 -10.94 -5.06 -15.02
C HIS A 125 -10.93 -3.78 -15.88
N PRO A 126 -11.33 -3.87 -17.17
CA PRO A 126 -11.28 -2.73 -18.09
C PRO A 126 -11.99 -1.47 -17.57
N ASP A 127 -13.13 -1.66 -16.88
CA ASP A 127 -13.90 -0.56 -16.31
C ASP A 127 -13.27 0.08 -15.05
N THR A 128 -12.37 -0.63 -14.35
CA THR A 128 -11.56 0.00 -13.28
C THR A 128 -10.61 1.03 -13.89
N GLY A 129 -10.13 0.79 -15.11
CA GLY A 129 -9.25 1.71 -15.83
C GLY A 129 -7.94 1.98 -15.08
N SER A 130 -7.39 0.95 -14.42
CA SER A 130 -6.11 1.05 -13.71
C SER A 130 -4.99 1.37 -14.69
N LEU A 131 -4.34 2.51 -14.50
CA LEU A 131 -3.22 2.93 -15.35
C LEU A 131 -1.99 2.04 -15.16
N TYR A 132 -1.93 1.28 -14.05
CA TYR A 132 -0.88 0.32 -13.74
C TYR A 132 -1.26 -1.14 -14.01
N ALA A 133 -2.40 -1.41 -14.67
CA ALA A 133 -2.81 -2.79 -15.01
C ALA A 133 -1.70 -3.60 -15.73
N TYR A 134 -0.86 -2.91 -16.51
CA TYR A 134 0.27 -3.49 -17.23
C TYR A 134 1.31 -4.19 -16.32
N MET A 135 1.37 -3.84 -15.03
CA MET A 135 2.24 -4.54 -14.07
C MET A 135 1.86 -6.01 -13.90
N LEU A 136 0.60 -6.39 -14.20
CA LEU A 136 0.13 -7.76 -14.15
C LEU A 136 0.14 -8.46 -15.53
N TYR A 137 0.52 -7.78 -16.62
CA TYR A 137 0.55 -8.38 -17.97
C TYR A 137 1.52 -9.55 -18.17
N PRO A 138 2.58 -9.74 -17.35
CA PRO A 138 3.33 -10.99 -17.38
C PRO A 138 2.47 -12.23 -17.08
N VAL A 139 1.35 -12.09 -16.37
CA VAL A 139 0.42 -13.18 -16.06
C VAL A 139 -0.34 -13.62 -17.32
N VAL A 140 -0.53 -14.94 -17.49
CA VAL A 140 -1.29 -15.51 -18.61
C VAL A 140 -2.63 -14.82 -18.76
N ASN A 141 -2.94 -14.39 -19.99
CA ASN A 141 -4.20 -13.74 -20.37
C ASN A 141 -4.56 -12.41 -19.67
N ALA A 142 -3.72 -11.89 -18.77
CA ALA A 142 -4.02 -10.65 -18.05
C ALA A 142 -4.14 -9.44 -18.99
N GLU A 143 -3.23 -9.31 -19.96
CA GLU A 143 -3.29 -8.25 -20.97
C GLU A 143 -4.52 -8.36 -21.86
N ALA A 144 -4.79 -9.57 -22.37
CA ALA A 144 -5.94 -9.84 -23.22
C ALA A 144 -7.27 -9.51 -22.51
N TYR A 145 -7.38 -9.86 -21.22
CA TYR A 145 -8.54 -9.53 -20.40
C TYR A 145 -8.68 -8.01 -20.20
N SER A 146 -7.60 -7.33 -19.80
CA SER A 146 -7.58 -5.86 -19.60
C SER A 146 -7.94 -5.09 -20.87
N LYS A 147 -7.58 -5.62 -22.05
CA LYS A 147 -7.89 -5.05 -23.36
C LYS A 147 -9.26 -5.45 -23.92
N ARG A 148 -10.06 -6.24 -23.18
CA ARG A 148 -11.35 -6.82 -23.64
C ARG A 148 -11.22 -7.74 -24.85
N GLU A 149 -10.04 -8.31 -25.09
CA GLU A 149 -9.83 -9.34 -26.12
C GLU A 149 -10.41 -10.69 -25.67
N ILE A 150 -10.38 -10.92 -24.35
CA ILE A 150 -11.19 -11.93 -23.67
C ILE A 150 -12.03 -11.26 -22.58
N THR A 151 -13.14 -11.89 -22.20
CA THR A 151 -14.06 -11.37 -21.15
C THR A 151 -14.14 -12.28 -19.93
N ASP A 152 -13.64 -13.51 -20.04
CA ASP A 152 -13.64 -14.47 -18.95
C ASP A 152 -12.40 -14.27 -18.09
N PHE A 153 -12.59 -13.84 -16.84
CA PHE A 153 -11.48 -13.65 -15.90
C PHE A 153 -10.90 -14.99 -15.41
N ASP A 154 -11.67 -16.08 -15.44
CA ASP A 154 -11.20 -17.39 -15.02
C ASP A 154 -10.12 -17.95 -15.96
N ALA A 155 -9.98 -17.37 -17.16
CA ALA A 155 -8.89 -17.65 -18.08
C ALA A 155 -7.59 -16.92 -17.72
N VAL A 156 -7.60 -15.93 -16.82
CA VAL A 156 -6.39 -15.24 -16.34
C VAL A 156 -5.61 -16.17 -15.41
N GLY A 157 -4.29 -16.21 -15.58
CA GLY A 157 -3.38 -17.13 -14.87
C GLY A 157 -3.17 -16.83 -13.39
N VAL A 158 -4.21 -16.51 -12.62
CA VAL A 158 -4.18 -16.29 -11.18
C VAL A 158 -5.30 -17.07 -10.51
N LYS A 159 -4.98 -17.94 -9.55
CA LYS A 159 -5.99 -18.74 -8.84
C LYS A 159 -5.56 -19.03 -7.41
N ALA A 160 -6.54 -19.08 -6.51
CA ALA A 160 -6.38 -19.66 -5.19
C ALA A 160 -6.50 -21.18 -5.32
N LEU A 161 -5.47 -21.92 -4.91
CA LEU A 161 -5.56 -23.38 -4.78
C LEU A 161 -6.29 -23.77 -3.49
N ASP A 162 -6.11 -22.96 -2.46
CA ASP A 162 -6.79 -22.98 -1.17
C ASP A 162 -6.66 -21.58 -0.52
N ASP A 163 -7.12 -21.42 0.72
CA ASP A 163 -7.10 -20.13 1.43
C ASP A 163 -5.71 -19.51 1.57
N GLN A 164 -4.65 -20.32 1.57
CA GLN A 164 -3.27 -19.89 1.86
C GLN A 164 -2.31 -20.10 0.70
N THR A 165 -2.78 -20.60 -0.44
CA THR A 165 -1.93 -20.93 -1.58
C THR A 165 -2.43 -20.24 -2.83
N LEU A 166 -1.69 -19.23 -3.30
CA LEU A 166 -1.95 -18.52 -4.55
C LEU A 166 -1.02 -19.05 -5.64
N GLN A 167 -1.58 -19.55 -6.74
CA GLN A 167 -0.80 -19.93 -7.92
C GLN A 167 -0.97 -18.89 -9.02
N VAL A 168 0.16 -18.49 -9.59
CA VAL A 168 0.24 -17.56 -10.73
C VAL A 168 1.00 -18.20 -11.87
N THR A 169 0.43 -18.18 -13.07
CA THR A 169 1.04 -18.67 -14.30
C THR A 169 1.36 -17.49 -15.20
N LEU A 170 2.60 -17.43 -15.69
CA LEU A 170 3.12 -16.36 -16.54
C LEU A 170 3.16 -16.76 -18.01
N ASN A 171 3.10 -15.78 -18.91
CA ASN A 171 3.22 -15.97 -20.36
C ASN A 171 4.60 -16.53 -20.75
N ALA A 172 5.63 -16.17 -19.99
CA ALA A 172 7.01 -16.62 -20.16
C ALA A 172 7.78 -16.40 -18.85
N SER A 173 8.97 -17.01 -18.75
CA SER A 173 9.89 -16.75 -17.64
C SER A 173 10.16 -15.25 -17.50
N THR A 174 9.79 -14.69 -16.36
CA THR A 174 9.87 -13.24 -16.08
C THR A 174 10.68 -13.03 -14.80
N PRO A 175 12.02 -12.87 -14.87
CA PRO A 175 12.89 -12.85 -13.70
C PRO A 175 12.60 -11.74 -12.68
N TYR A 176 11.94 -10.66 -13.11
CA TYR A 176 11.56 -9.54 -12.25
C TYR A 176 10.16 -9.67 -11.65
N PHE A 177 9.43 -10.77 -11.89
CA PHE A 177 8.04 -10.91 -11.46
C PHE A 177 7.85 -10.74 -9.95
N LEU A 178 8.74 -11.33 -9.14
CA LEU A 178 8.73 -11.13 -7.68
C LEU A 178 8.91 -9.67 -7.26
N GLN A 179 9.70 -8.89 -8.00
CA GLN A 179 9.90 -7.48 -7.70
C GLN A 179 8.63 -6.65 -7.97
N LEU A 180 7.76 -7.10 -8.88
CA LEU A 180 6.47 -6.45 -9.12
C LEU A 180 5.54 -6.58 -7.93
N MET A 181 5.71 -7.62 -7.10
CA MET A 181 4.83 -7.89 -5.95
C MET A 181 4.98 -6.89 -4.80
N ASP A 182 6.04 -6.05 -4.82
CA ASP A 182 6.27 -4.90 -3.92
C ASP A 182 5.61 -3.61 -4.45
N HIS A 183 5.09 -3.61 -5.69
CA HIS A 183 4.44 -2.43 -6.25
C HIS A 183 2.97 -2.37 -5.86
N TYR A 184 2.49 -1.21 -5.39
CA TYR A 184 1.14 -1.07 -4.82
C TYR A 184 0.02 -1.51 -5.77
N SER A 185 0.22 -1.41 -7.08
CA SER A 185 -0.77 -1.84 -8.08
C SER A 185 -1.07 -3.35 -8.02
N THR A 186 -0.21 -4.17 -7.40
CA THR A 186 -0.41 -5.62 -7.25
C THR A 186 -0.89 -6.00 -5.85
N PHE A 187 -1.10 -5.03 -4.95
CA PHE A 187 -1.54 -5.31 -3.59
C PHE A 187 -3.00 -5.78 -3.58
N ALA A 188 -3.31 -6.61 -2.59
CA ALA A 188 -4.69 -6.95 -2.30
C ALA A 188 -5.39 -5.76 -1.63
N VAL A 189 -6.69 -5.61 -1.89
CA VAL A 189 -7.58 -4.71 -1.15
C VAL A 189 -8.73 -5.53 -0.57
N HIS A 190 -9.30 -5.10 0.56
CA HIS A 190 -10.36 -5.84 1.23
C HIS A 190 -11.68 -5.81 0.42
N PRO A 191 -12.14 -6.94 -0.16
CA PRO A 191 -13.27 -6.94 -1.10
C PRO A 191 -14.56 -6.37 -0.51
N GLU A 192 -14.91 -6.78 0.72
CA GLU A 192 -16.15 -6.36 1.37
C GLU A 192 -16.16 -4.84 1.64
N THR A 193 -15.02 -4.26 2.03
CA THR A 193 -14.92 -2.81 2.25
C THR A 193 -15.13 -2.04 0.95
N VAL A 194 -14.56 -2.51 -0.16
CA VAL A 194 -14.77 -1.88 -1.48
C VAL A 194 -16.25 -1.98 -1.88
N LEU A 195 -16.85 -3.18 -1.75
CA LEU A 195 -18.22 -3.46 -2.16
C LEU A 195 -19.29 -2.77 -1.28
N THR A 196 -18.96 -2.46 -0.02
CA THR A 196 -19.84 -1.69 0.87
C THR A 196 -19.97 -0.24 0.42
N HIS A 197 -18.95 0.31 -0.25
CA HIS A 197 -18.90 1.72 -0.64
C HIS A 197 -19.13 1.96 -2.14
N GLY A 198 -19.31 0.90 -2.94
CA GLY A 198 -19.56 0.99 -4.38
C GLY A 198 -19.44 -0.36 -5.08
N LYS A 199 -19.34 -0.33 -6.41
CA LYS A 199 -19.06 -1.52 -7.20
C LYS A 199 -17.55 -1.81 -7.23
N MET A 200 -17.18 -3.04 -7.55
CA MET A 200 -15.78 -3.47 -7.72
C MET A 200 -14.96 -2.47 -8.55
N THR A 201 -15.51 -1.94 -9.63
CA THR A 201 -14.79 -1.09 -10.60
C THR A 201 -14.94 0.41 -10.36
N ASP A 202 -15.71 0.83 -9.34
CA ASP A 202 -15.88 2.24 -9.05
C ASP A 202 -14.56 2.81 -8.49
N ARG A 203 -14.04 3.84 -9.15
CA ARG A 203 -12.72 4.44 -8.83
C ARG A 203 -12.77 5.47 -7.71
N PHE A 204 -13.90 6.17 -7.59
CA PHE A 204 -14.06 7.33 -6.72
C PHE A 204 -15.14 7.07 -5.67
N THR A 205 -14.81 6.22 -4.70
CA THR A 205 -15.71 5.91 -3.59
C THR A 205 -15.01 6.25 -2.26
N PRO A 206 -15.78 6.40 -1.16
CA PRO A 206 -15.21 6.73 0.14
C PRO A 206 -14.50 5.54 0.84
N TRP A 207 -14.29 4.40 0.17
CA TRP A 207 -13.74 3.20 0.81
C TRP A 207 -12.36 3.40 1.43
N THR A 208 -11.53 4.29 0.88
CA THR A 208 -10.20 4.62 1.39
C THR A 208 -10.17 5.75 2.42
N ARG A 209 -11.33 6.25 2.86
CA ARG A 209 -11.37 7.32 3.86
C ARG A 209 -11.08 6.78 5.25
N VAL A 210 -10.57 7.67 6.11
CA VAL A 210 -10.39 7.39 7.55
C VAL A 210 -11.72 6.89 8.14
N GLY A 211 -11.67 5.79 8.87
CA GLY A 211 -12.84 5.12 9.45
C GLY A 211 -13.53 4.10 8.54
N SER A 212 -13.25 4.11 7.23
CA SER A 212 -13.76 3.14 6.26
C SER A 212 -12.67 2.15 5.79
N ILE A 213 -11.44 2.63 5.63
CA ILE A 213 -10.36 1.85 5.03
C ILE A 213 -10.02 0.61 5.86
N VAL A 214 -9.93 -0.53 5.18
CA VAL A 214 -9.37 -1.77 5.72
C VAL A 214 -8.14 -2.11 4.90
N SER A 215 -7.02 -2.30 5.58
CA SER A 215 -5.70 -2.47 4.98
C SER A 215 -4.92 -3.55 5.72
N ASN A 216 -3.72 -3.91 5.26
CA ASN A 216 -2.96 -5.05 5.81
C ASN A 216 -1.49 -4.73 6.12
N GLY A 217 -1.10 -3.46 6.03
CA GLY A 217 0.25 -3.01 6.28
C GLY A 217 0.54 -2.75 7.77
N PRO A 218 1.76 -2.28 8.07
CA PRO A 218 2.21 -2.04 9.44
C PRO A 218 1.53 -0.86 10.15
N PHE A 219 0.82 0.01 9.42
CA PHE A 219 0.11 1.18 9.96
C PHE A 219 -1.35 1.21 9.50
N THR A 220 -2.19 1.89 10.28
CA THR A 220 -3.64 2.07 10.05
C THR A 220 -4.07 3.51 10.27
#